data_AF-A0A1B9LAR9-F1
#
_entry.id   AF-A0A1B9LAR9-F1
#
_cell.length_a   1.000
_cell.length_b   1.000
_cell.length_c   1.000
_cell.angle_alpha   90.00
_cell.angle_beta   90.00
_cell.angle_gamma   90.00
#
_symmetry.space_group_name_H-M   'P 1'
#
loop_
_entity.id
_entity.type
_entity.pdbx_description
1 polymer ?
#
loop_
_entity_poly.entity_id
_entity_poly.type
_entity_poly.pdbx_seq_one_letter_code
_entity_poly.pdbx_strand_id
1 'polypeptide(L)'
;MAVYRSDPDLVFLKESANEDLKLLVDVLTIDPKDKCARYTETLTSDSEYKKYYPNHKSYWQSIAAELQTYGGSTIRNVLRRNKGVPYREVLTDVCDKMKVNYNKNAEIEIIEMNLLMKMLEDSIAQMSEEALTQFVRDMGMKLTNPTPELVMMALQTSVKFSGFAAYQLATTVLASILRFIGVTAPFGAYILLTQAIKVISGPIGWVVSSAWLVSDIAGPAYRVTIPSCIIVAYMRQKHLYEQSQEENRDN
;
A
#
# COMPACT_ATOMS: atom_id res chain seq x y z
N MET A 1 3.14 20.60 13.40
CA MET A 1 2.00 20.14 12.60
C MET A 1 2.43 20.11 11.15
N ALA A 2 2.24 18.97 10.48
CA ALA A 2 2.55 18.80 9.08
C ALA A 2 1.77 19.82 8.22
N VAL A 3 2.40 20.31 7.14
CA VAL A 3 1.75 21.23 6.20
C VAL A 3 1.73 20.57 4.83
N TYR A 4 0.53 20.46 4.26
CA TYR A 4 0.36 19.83 2.95
C TYR A 4 1.20 20.54 1.89
N ARG A 5 2.00 19.76 1.17
CA ARG A 5 2.71 20.18 -0.02
C ARG A 5 1.90 19.72 -1.22
N SER A 6 1.51 20.66 -2.09
CA SER A 6 0.83 20.34 -3.35
C SER A 6 1.59 19.26 -4.10
N ASP A 7 0.89 18.18 -4.42
CA ASP A 7 1.47 16.96 -4.94
C ASP A 7 0.47 16.26 -5.86
N PRO A 8 0.63 16.35 -7.19
CA PRO A 8 -0.29 15.74 -8.15
C PRO A 8 -0.46 14.23 -7.91
N ASP A 9 0.60 13.56 -7.47
CA ASP A 9 0.61 12.11 -7.24
C ASP A 9 -0.33 11.73 -6.08
N LEU A 10 -0.68 12.65 -5.17
CA LEU A 10 -1.56 12.38 -4.03
C LEU A 10 -2.98 12.97 -4.16
N VAL A 11 -3.29 13.71 -5.23
CA VAL A 11 -4.60 14.39 -5.36
C VAL A 11 -5.76 13.39 -5.40
N PHE A 12 -5.56 12.20 -5.96
CA PHE A 12 -6.58 11.15 -6.06
C PHE A 12 -7.11 10.68 -4.69
N LEU A 13 -6.36 10.89 -3.60
CA LEU A 13 -6.80 10.57 -2.23
C LEU A 13 -8.11 11.27 -1.86
N LYS A 14 -8.38 12.45 -2.46
CA LYS A 14 -9.63 13.18 -2.25
C LYS A 14 -10.86 12.42 -2.74
N GLU A 15 -10.70 11.44 -3.62
CA GLU A 15 -11.79 10.62 -4.17
C GLU A 15 -11.88 9.24 -3.51
N SER A 16 -10.90 8.89 -2.68
CA SER A 16 -10.86 7.59 -2.00
C SER A 16 -11.93 7.44 -0.92
N ALA A 17 -12.33 6.19 -0.67
CA ALA A 17 -13.27 5.85 0.38
C ALA A 17 -12.67 6.12 1.77
N ASN A 18 -13.52 6.41 2.75
CA ASN A 18 -13.09 6.68 4.13
C ASN A 18 -12.36 5.46 4.72
N GLU A 19 -12.81 4.25 4.40
CA GLU A 19 -12.27 2.99 4.88
C GLU A 19 -10.84 2.76 4.38
N ASP A 20 -10.55 3.15 3.12
CA ASP A 20 -9.20 3.04 2.56
C ASP A 20 -8.27 4.11 3.17
N LEU A 21 -8.75 5.35 3.30
CA LEU A 21 -8.00 6.44 3.95
C LEU A 21 -7.72 6.11 5.43
N LYS A 22 -8.62 5.40 6.10
CA LYS A 22 -8.42 4.93 7.47
C LYS A 22 -7.18 4.04 7.58
N LEU A 23 -6.92 3.17 6.60
CA LEU A 23 -5.72 2.32 6.61
C LEU A 23 -4.45 3.17 6.65
N LEU A 24 -4.43 4.26 5.88
CA LEU A 24 -3.32 5.20 5.85
C LEU A 24 -3.21 5.97 7.17
N VAL A 25 -4.33 6.45 7.72
CA VAL A 25 -4.37 7.11 9.04
C VAL A 25 -3.81 6.18 10.12
N ASP A 26 -4.30 4.94 10.22
CA ASP A 26 -3.87 3.98 11.24
C ASP A 26 -2.36 3.72 11.18
N VAL A 27 -1.80 3.54 9.98
CA VAL A 27 -0.35 3.35 9.80
C VAL A 27 0.46 4.57 10.22
N LEU A 28 -0.04 5.77 9.91
CA LEU A 28 0.62 7.04 10.21
C LEU A 28 0.54 7.38 11.70
N THR A 29 -0.53 7.00 12.40
CA THR A 29 -0.75 7.44 13.78
C THR A 29 -0.52 6.38 14.83
N ILE A 30 -0.59 5.08 14.51
CA ILE A 30 -0.55 3.99 15.51
C ILE A 30 0.69 3.11 15.30
N ASP A 31 1.42 2.81 16.37
CA ASP A 31 2.44 1.77 16.34
C ASP A 31 1.80 0.38 16.44
N PRO A 32 2.05 -0.52 15.48
CA PRO A 32 1.43 -1.84 15.47
C PRO A 32 1.87 -2.75 16.62
N LYS A 33 3.01 -2.46 17.26
CA LYS A 33 3.58 -3.29 18.33
C LYS A 33 2.85 -3.12 19.65
N ASP A 34 2.55 -1.88 20.03
CA ASP A 34 1.95 -1.54 21.33
C ASP A 34 0.55 -0.94 21.22
N LYS A 35 0.07 -0.66 19.99
CA LYS A 35 -1.21 0.00 19.69
C LYS A 35 -1.33 1.42 20.25
N CYS A 36 -0.20 2.05 20.57
CA CYS A 36 -0.12 3.43 21.04
C CYS A 36 0.04 4.41 19.87
N ALA A 37 -0.22 5.69 20.13
CA ALA A 37 0.09 6.75 19.20
C ALA A 37 1.60 6.80 18.92
N ARG A 38 2.00 6.97 17.65
CA ARG A 38 3.40 7.11 17.27
C ARG A 38 3.97 8.41 17.84
N TYR A 39 5.12 8.36 18.50
CA TYR A 39 5.70 9.56 19.13
C TYR A 39 5.93 10.76 18.20
N THR A 40 6.14 10.53 16.91
CA THR A 40 6.44 11.59 15.94
C THR A 40 5.25 12.01 15.10
N GLU A 41 4.07 11.39 15.29
CA GLU A 41 2.90 11.76 14.49
C GLU A 41 2.33 13.10 14.93
N THR A 42 1.84 13.89 13.97
CA THR A 42 1.19 15.18 14.25
C THR A 42 -0.26 15.26 13.79
N LEU A 43 -0.75 14.21 13.12
CA LEU A 43 -2.05 14.16 12.49
C LEU A 43 -3.18 14.16 13.52
N THR A 44 -3.07 13.43 14.63
CA THR A 44 -4.15 13.41 15.65
C THR A 44 -4.29 14.75 16.37
N SER A 45 -3.26 15.59 16.31
CA SER A 45 -3.26 16.95 16.84
C SER A 45 -3.82 17.99 15.87
N ASP A 46 -3.96 17.65 14.60
CA ASP A 46 -4.44 18.52 13.53
C ASP A 46 -5.90 18.98 13.74
N SER A 47 -6.19 20.23 13.38
CA SER A 47 -7.52 20.80 13.58
C SER A 47 -8.56 20.18 12.66
N GLU A 48 -8.20 19.86 11.41
CA GLU A 48 -9.12 19.25 10.45
C GLU A 48 -9.38 17.80 10.83
N TYR A 49 -8.35 17.06 11.26
CA TYR A 49 -8.51 15.73 11.85
C TYR A 49 -9.53 15.75 13.00
N LYS A 50 -9.33 16.62 14.00
CA LYS A 50 -10.22 16.72 15.18
C LYS A 50 -11.65 17.10 14.81
N LYS A 51 -11.82 17.92 13.78
CA LYS A 51 -13.12 18.41 13.35
C LYS A 51 -13.92 17.37 12.57
N TYR A 52 -13.25 16.59 11.72
CA TYR A 52 -13.94 15.74 10.76
C TYR A 52 -13.82 14.24 11.05
N TYR A 53 -12.95 13.78 11.95
CA TYR A 53 -12.87 12.36 12.31
C TYR A 53 -14.25 11.81 12.72
N PRO A 54 -14.72 10.66 12.18
CA PRO A 54 -14.00 9.70 11.32
C PRO A 54 -14.19 9.88 9.80
N ASN A 55 -14.69 11.02 9.31
CA ASN A 55 -14.81 11.33 7.88
C ASN A 55 -13.45 11.75 7.26
N HIS A 56 -12.55 10.78 7.15
CA HIS A 56 -11.20 10.86 6.57
C HIS A 56 -11.10 11.62 5.23
N LYS A 57 -12.09 11.48 4.35
CA LYS A 57 -12.14 12.16 3.04
C LYS A 57 -12.11 13.69 3.18
N SER A 58 -12.70 14.23 4.25
CA SER A 58 -12.77 15.68 4.49
C SER A 58 -11.43 16.31 4.87
N TYR A 59 -10.41 15.52 5.23
CA TYR A 59 -9.10 16.00 5.62
C TYR A 59 -7.96 15.21 4.96
N TRP A 60 -8.19 14.70 3.74
CA TRP A 60 -7.19 13.95 2.96
C TRP A 60 -5.86 14.70 2.81
N GLN A 61 -5.89 16.04 2.77
CA GLN A 61 -4.68 16.86 2.73
C GLN A 61 -3.86 16.78 4.01
N SER A 62 -4.49 16.70 5.19
CA SER A 62 -3.79 16.46 6.47
C SER A 62 -3.15 15.07 6.48
N ILE A 63 -3.84 14.05 5.95
CA ILE A 63 -3.30 12.69 5.81
C ILE A 63 -2.07 12.70 4.88
N ALA A 64 -2.19 13.35 3.71
CA ALA A 64 -1.10 13.48 2.75
C ALA A 64 0.09 14.27 3.33
N ALA A 65 -0.17 15.34 4.08
CA ALA A 65 0.87 16.14 4.74
C ALA A 65 1.68 15.29 5.72
N GLU A 66 0.99 14.49 6.55
CA GLU A 66 1.64 13.61 7.52
C GLU A 66 2.54 12.59 6.81
N LEU A 67 2.03 11.91 5.77
CA LEU A 67 2.81 10.99 4.93
C LEU A 67 4.07 11.66 4.35
N GLN A 68 3.94 12.85 3.78
CA GLN A 68 5.05 13.60 3.20
C GLN A 68 6.12 13.92 4.26
N THR A 69 5.73 14.16 5.51
CA THR A 69 6.70 14.43 6.59
C THR A 69 7.45 13.19 7.05
N TYR A 70 6.84 11.99 6.99
CA TYR A 70 7.52 10.74 7.32
C TYR A 70 8.66 10.39 6.34
N GLY A 71 8.55 10.79 5.07
CA GLY A 71 9.63 10.59 4.09
C GLY A 71 10.75 11.63 4.14
N GLY A 72 10.60 12.72 4.90
CA GLY A 72 11.66 13.70 5.12
C GLY A 72 12.37 13.51 6.45
N SER A 73 13.64 13.92 6.55
CA SER A 73 14.27 14.02 7.87
C SER A 73 13.62 15.13 8.69
N THR A 74 13.37 14.87 9.98
CA THR A 74 12.70 15.80 10.90
C THR A 74 13.30 17.22 10.84
N ILE A 75 14.64 17.33 10.83
CA ILE A 75 15.37 18.60 10.75
C ILE A 75 15.11 19.30 9.41
N ARG A 76 15.11 18.55 8.30
CA ARG A 76 14.91 19.11 6.96
C ARG A 76 13.46 19.53 6.72
N ASN A 77 12.49 18.87 7.36
CA ASN A 77 11.08 19.27 7.33
C ASN A 77 10.85 20.60 8.06
N VAL A 78 11.48 20.80 9.23
CA VAL A 78 11.40 22.08 9.96
C VAL A 78 11.95 23.23 9.11
N LEU A 79 13.09 23.03 8.44
CA LEU A 79 13.65 24.02 7.51
C LEU A 79 12.70 24.34 6.34
N ARG A 80 11.89 23.36 5.92
CA ARG A 80 10.85 23.49 4.88
C ARG A 80 9.50 23.96 5.45
N ARG A 81 9.48 24.59 6.64
CA ARG A 81 8.26 25.06 7.32
C ARG A 81 7.25 23.94 7.58
N ASN A 82 7.74 22.79 8.04
CA ASN A 82 6.97 21.55 8.27
C ASN A 82 6.31 20.96 7.02
N LYS A 83 6.72 21.39 5.82
CA LYS A 83 6.39 20.68 4.59
C LYS A 83 7.34 19.50 4.44
N GLY A 84 6.74 18.34 4.23
CA GLY A 84 7.48 17.14 3.86
C GLY A 84 8.07 17.21 2.44
N VAL A 85 8.47 16.04 1.96
CA VAL A 85 8.95 15.82 0.59
C VAL A 85 7.78 15.40 -0.31
N PRO A 86 7.86 15.56 -1.64
CA PRO A 86 6.87 14.97 -2.55
C PRO A 86 6.75 13.46 -2.36
N TYR A 87 5.57 12.90 -2.59
CA TYR A 87 5.29 11.47 -2.49
C TYR A 87 6.24 10.64 -3.34
N ARG A 88 6.56 11.11 -4.55
CA ARG A 88 7.59 10.49 -5.39
C ARG A 88 8.92 10.31 -4.67
N GLU A 89 9.40 11.30 -3.91
CA GLU A 89 10.65 11.18 -3.13
C GLU A 89 10.49 10.11 -2.03
N VAL A 90 9.35 10.09 -1.33
CA VAL A 90 9.03 9.04 -0.34
C VAL A 90 9.05 7.64 -0.97
N LEU A 91 8.41 7.49 -2.11
CA LEU A 91 8.27 6.23 -2.82
C LEU A 91 9.62 5.76 -3.36
N THR A 92 10.44 6.64 -3.95
CA THR A 92 11.77 6.27 -4.44
C THR A 92 12.71 5.90 -3.31
N ASP A 93 12.66 6.59 -2.17
CA ASP A 93 13.44 6.22 -0.99
C ASP A 93 13.04 4.83 -0.46
N VAL A 94 11.73 4.52 -0.48
CA VAL A 94 11.20 3.19 -0.16
C VAL A 94 11.68 2.15 -1.17
N CYS A 95 11.62 2.44 -2.47
CA CYS A 95 12.10 1.55 -3.53
C CYS A 95 13.60 1.26 -3.40
N ASP A 96 14.43 2.27 -3.16
CA ASP A 96 15.88 2.12 -2.96
C ASP A 96 16.16 1.26 -1.73
N LYS A 97 15.43 1.51 -0.63
CA LYS A 97 15.55 0.74 0.61
C LYS A 97 15.19 -0.74 0.40
N MET A 98 14.15 -1.00 -0.36
CA MET A 98 13.65 -2.34 -0.71
C MET A 98 14.37 -2.97 -1.90
N LYS A 99 15.41 -2.29 -2.45
CA LYS A 99 16.19 -2.75 -3.61
C LYS A 99 15.30 -3.08 -4.83
N VAL A 100 14.25 -2.29 -5.03
CA VAL A 100 13.36 -2.39 -6.19
C VAL A 100 14.14 -1.94 -7.42
N ASN A 101 13.99 -2.65 -8.54
CA ASN A 101 14.46 -2.16 -9.84
C ASN A 101 13.37 -1.27 -10.46
N TYR A 102 13.62 0.03 -10.59
CA TYR A 102 12.67 0.99 -11.14
C TYR A 102 13.36 2.13 -11.88
N ASN A 103 12.63 2.80 -12.78
CA ASN A 103 13.05 4.06 -13.39
C ASN A 103 12.41 5.23 -12.62
N LYS A 104 13.23 6.07 -11.99
CA LYS A 104 12.77 7.26 -11.23
C LYS A 104 11.93 8.27 -12.03
N ASN A 105 12.07 8.25 -13.36
CA ASN A 105 11.33 9.12 -14.27
C ASN A 105 10.06 8.48 -14.83
N ALA A 106 9.73 7.23 -14.45
CA ALA A 106 8.48 6.59 -14.86
C ALA A 106 7.26 7.26 -14.20
N GLU A 107 6.08 7.00 -14.74
CA GLU A 107 4.81 7.37 -14.11
C GLU A 107 4.73 6.81 -12.67
N ILE A 108 4.03 7.51 -11.77
CA ILE A 108 4.05 7.15 -10.34
C ILE A 108 3.45 5.76 -10.12
N GLU A 109 2.39 5.44 -10.88
CA GLU A 109 1.69 4.17 -10.96
C GLU A 109 2.66 3.01 -11.27
N ILE A 110 3.62 3.26 -12.17
CA ILE A 110 4.61 2.25 -12.59
C ILE A 110 5.62 2.01 -11.47
N ILE A 111 6.06 3.05 -10.77
CA ILE A 111 6.98 2.92 -9.63
C ILE A 111 6.28 2.18 -8.48
N GLU A 112 5.03 2.55 -8.18
CA GLU A 112 4.18 1.87 -7.20
C GLU A 112 4.01 0.38 -7.55
N MET A 113 3.73 0.06 -8.82
CA MET A 113 3.61 -1.33 -9.25
C MET A 113 4.92 -2.11 -9.13
N ASN A 114 6.07 -1.49 -9.45
CA ASN A 114 7.38 -2.13 -9.26
C ASN A 114 7.65 -2.46 -7.78
N LEU A 115 7.24 -1.58 -6.85
CA LEU A 115 7.31 -1.86 -5.41
C LEU A 115 6.45 -3.08 -5.03
N LEU A 116 5.19 -3.12 -5.48
CA LEU A 116 4.30 -4.24 -5.19
C LEU A 116 4.81 -5.56 -5.79
N MET A 117 5.31 -5.52 -7.03
CA MET A 117 5.92 -6.67 -7.71
C MET A 117 7.15 -7.18 -6.97
N LYS A 118 8.02 -6.27 -6.49
CA LYS A 118 9.21 -6.65 -5.71
C LYS A 118 8.82 -7.38 -4.43
N MET A 119 7.81 -6.89 -3.73
CA MET A 119 7.33 -7.57 -2.52
C MET A 119 6.81 -8.98 -2.81
N LEU A 120 6.10 -9.18 -3.92
CA LEU A 120 5.65 -10.50 -4.30
C LEU A 120 6.78 -11.42 -4.76
N GLU A 121 7.77 -10.88 -5.47
CA GLU A 121 8.99 -11.61 -5.85
C GLU A 121 9.67 -12.18 -4.59
N ASP A 122 9.94 -11.33 -3.60
CA ASP A 122 10.60 -11.73 -2.35
C ASP A 122 9.74 -12.72 -1.55
N SER A 123 8.41 -12.57 -1.61
CA SER A 123 7.45 -13.50 -1.00
C SER A 123 7.51 -14.88 -1.65
N ILE A 124 7.36 -14.92 -2.97
CA ILE A 124 7.25 -16.15 -3.77
C ILE A 124 8.57 -16.93 -3.72
N ALA A 125 9.71 -16.26 -3.73
CA ALA A 125 11.03 -16.89 -3.62
C ALA A 125 11.23 -17.68 -2.30
N GLN A 126 10.45 -17.37 -1.26
CA GLN A 126 10.52 -18.04 0.05
C GLN A 126 9.38 -19.04 0.29
N MET A 127 8.44 -19.20 -0.66
CA MET A 127 7.32 -20.13 -0.50
C MET A 127 7.76 -21.58 -0.68
N SER A 128 7.17 -22.49 0.11
CA SER A 128 7.25 -23.92 -0.19
C SER A 128 6.45 -24.25 -1.47
N GLU A 129 6.68 -25.42 -2.05
CA GLU A 129 5.95 -25.87 -3.25
C GLU A 129 4.44 -25.92 -3.02
N GLU A 130 4.00 -26.32 -1.83
CA GLU A 130 2.57 -26.35 -1.46
C GLU A 130 1.99 -24.94 -1.37
N ALA A 131 2.72 -24.02 -0.73
CA ALA A 131 2.31 -22.63 -0.63
C ALA A 131 2.25 -21.97 -2.02
N LEU A 132 3.25 -22.19 -2.87
CA LEU A 132 3.27 -21.66 -4.23
C LEU A 132 2.11 -22.22 -5.08
N THR A 133 1.82 -23.51 -4.94
CA THR A 133 0.69 -24.17 -5.62
C THR A 133 -0.65 -23.57 -5.18
N GLN A 134 -0.81 -23.32 -3.89
CA GLN A 134 -1.99 -22.65 -3.37
C GLN A 134 -2.07 -21.20 -3.89
N PHE A 135 -0.93 -20.52 -4.12
CA PHE A 135 -0.88 -19.11 -4.53
C PHE A 135 -1.41 -18.97 -5.94
N VAL A 136 -0.98 -19.88 -6.80
CA VAL A 136 -1.47 -20.01 -8.16
C VAL A 136 -2.98 -20.23 -8.19
N ARG A 137 -3.51 -21.09 -7.33
CA ARG A 137 -4.96 -21.35 -7.24
C ARG A 137 -5.73 -20.14 -6.76
N ASP A 138 -5.27 -19.46 -5.72
CA ASP A 138 -5.94 -18.29 -5.14
C ASP A 138 -5.92 -17.08 -6.09
N MET A 139 -4.86 -16.93 -6.88
CA MET A 139 -4.79 -15.90 -7.91
C MET A 139 -5.58 -16.28 -9.18
N GLY A 140 -6.22 -17.46 -9.23
CA GLY A 140 -6.96 -17.94 -10.39
C GLY A 140 -6.08 -18.25 -11.61
N MET A 141 -4.77 -18.43 -11.40
CA MET A 141 -3.81 -18.71 -12.46
C MET A 141 -3.89 -20.19 -12.88
N LYS A 142 -3.85 -20.44 -14.19
CA LYS A 142 -3.88 -21.80 -14.76
C LYS A 142 -2.46 -22.28 -15.06
N LEU A 143 -1.66 -22.49 -14.03
CA LEU A 143 -0.29 -23.01 -14.15
C LEU A 143 -0.21 -24.45 -13.62
N THR A 144 0.35 -25.35 -14.42
CA THR A 144 0.70 -26.73 -14.02
C THR A 144 2.14 -26.76 -13.54
N ASN A 145 2.42 -27.40 -12.39
CA ASN A 145 3.75 -27.47 -11.77
C ASN A 145 4.42 -26.08 -11.64
N PRO A 146 3.83 -25.18 -10.83
CA PRO A 146 4.29 -23.81 -10.76
C PRO A 146 5.70 -23.72 -10.16
N THR A 147 6.56 -22.92 -10.79
CA THR A 147 7.84 -22.47 -10.21
C THR A 147 7.76 -20.97 -9.89
N PRO A 148 8.58 -20.47 -8.95
CA PRO A 148 8.64 -19.04 -8.63
C PRO A 148 8.74 -18.13 -9.86
N GLU A 149 9.59 -18.51 -10.83
CA GLU A 149 9.85 -17.76 -12.05
C GLU A 149 8.65 -17.75 -12.99
N LEU A 150 7.97 -18.90 -13.16
CA LEU A 150 6.78 -19.01 -13.98
C LEU A 150 5.62 -18.19 -13.41
N VAL A 151 5.46 -18.22 -12.09
CA VAL A 151 4.45 -17.42 -11.39
C VAL A 151 4.76 -15.93 -11.57
N MET A 152 6.01 -15.52 -11.40
CA MET A 152 6.42 -14.12 -11.56
C MET A 152 6.19 -13.62 -12.98
N MET A 153 6.55 -14.42 -13.99
CA MET A 153 6.29 -14.11 -15.39
C MET A 153 4.79 -13.96 -15.69
N ALA A 154 3.96 -14.85 -15.13
CA ALA A 154 2.51 -14.79 -15.29
C ALA A 154 1.92 -13.52 -14.66
N LEU A 155 2.37 -13.14 -13.45
CA LEU A 155 1.94 -11.90 -12.80
C LEU A 155 2.36 -10.66 -13.58
N GLN A 156 3.63 -10.57 -13.99
CA GLN A 156 4.13 -9.45 -14.78
C GLN A 156 3.38 -9.28 -16.10
N THR A 157 3.02 -10.39 -16.75
CA THR A 157 2.22 -10.38 -17.97
C THR A 157 0.79 -9.92 -17.68
N SER A 158 0.16 -10.51 -16.66
CA SER A 158 -1.23 -10.21 -16.33
C SER A 158 -1.45 -8.74 -15.96
N VAL A 159 -0.56 -8.16 -15.14
CA VAL A 159 -0.65 -6.77 -14.71
C VAL A 159 -0.52 -5.79 -15.88
N LYS A 160 0.34 -6.09 -16.86
CA LYS A 160 0.50 -5.23 -18.06
C LYS A 160 -0.74 -5.19 -18.95
N PHE A 161 -1.54 -6.25 -18.94
CA PHE A 161 -2.70 -6.40 -19.83
C PHE A 161 -4.05 -6.27 -19.12
N SER A 162 -4.08 -6.21 -17.79
CA SER A 162 -5.31 -6.23 -17.01
C SER A 162 -5.22 -5.34 -15.76
N GLY A 163 -6.02 -4.26 -15.76
CA GLY A 163 -6.22 -3.41 -14.58
C GLY A 163 -6.81 -4.19 -13.40
N PHE A 164 -7.64 -5.21 -13.66
CA PHE A 164 -8.12 -6.11 -12.61
C PHE A 164 -6.98 -6.92 -11.98
N ALA A 165 -6.03 -7.43 -12.79
CA ALA A 165 -4.88 -8.15 -12.26
C ALA A 165 -3.97 -7.23 -11.42
N ALA A 166 -3.77 -5.99 -11.86
CA ALA A 166 -3.05 -4.97 -11.12
C ALA A 166 -3.71 -4.66 -9.75
N TYR A 167 -5.04 -4.49 -9.75
CA TYR A 167 -5.82 -4.31 -8.53
C TYR A 167 -5.76 -5.53 -7.60
N GLN A 168 -5.98 -6.74 -8.13
CA GLN A 168 -5.91 -7.99 -7.36
C GLN A 168 -4.52 -8.16 -6.72
N LEU A 169 -3.46 -7.89 -7.47
CA LEU A 169 -2.09 -7.90 -6.96
C LEU A 169 -1.92 -6.94 -5.78
N ALA A 170 -2.34 -5.68 -5.95
CA ALA A 170 -2.22 -4.68 -4.90
C ALA A 170 -3.03 -5.05 -3.63
N THR A 171 -4.22 -5.65 -3.80
CA THR A 171 -5.02 -6.15 -2.67
C THR A 171 -4.32 -7.29 -1.92
N THR A 172 -3.65 -8.20 -2.65
CA THR A 172 -2.88 -9.30 -2.05
C THR A 172 -1.71 -8.78 -1.22
N VAL A 173 -0.98 -7.78 -1.73
CA VAL A 173 0.13 -7.15 -0.99
C VAL A 173 -0.39 -6.34 0.21
N LEU A 174 -1.53 -5.65 0.06
CA LEU A 174 -2.18 -4.96 1.18
C LEU A 174 -2.54 -5.94 2.32
N ALA A 175 -3.14 -7.08 2.00
CA ALA A 175 -3.55 -8.10 2.97
C ALA A 175 -2.38 -8.54 3.88
N SER A 176 -1.21 -8.71 3.26
CA SER A 176 0.04 -9.03 3.93
C SER A 176 0.48 -7.95 4.92
N ILE A 177 0.43 -6.68 4.51
CA ILE A 177 0.80 -5.56 5.37
C ILE A 177 -0.17 -5.38 6.53
N LEU A 178 -1.48 -5.51 6.31
CA LEU A 178 -2.49 -5.35 7.36
C LEU A 178 -2.29 -6.36 8.51
N ARG A 179 -1.93 -7.60 8.17
CA ARG A 179 -1.56 -8.62 9.17
C ARG A 179 -0.30 -8.23 9.94
N PHE A 180 0.73 -7.73 9.25
CA PHE A 180 1.97 -7.29 9.89
C PHE A 180 1.74 -6.16 10.89
N ILE A 181 0.89 -5.18 10.56
CA ILE A 181 0.56 -4.07 11.47
C ILE A 181 -0.46 -4.48 12.56
N GLY A 182 -0.82 -5.77 12.63
CA GLY A 182 -1.71 -6.33 13.64
C GLY A 182 -3.13 -5.78 13.54
N VAL A 183 -3.59 -5.39 12.35
CA VAL A 183 -5.01 -5.12 12.11
C VAL A 183 -5.70 -6.49 12.06
N THR A 184 -6.34 -6.86 13.18
CA THR A 184 -7.03 -8.14 13.38
C THR A 184 -8.53 -8.06 13.12
N ALA A 185 -9.05 -6.86 12.82
CA ALA A 185 -10.45 -6.68 12.44
C ALA A 185 -10.77 -7.58 11.24
N PRO A 186 -11.99 -8.16 11.17
CA PRO A 186 -12.36 -9.02 10.06
C PRO A 186 -12.16 -8.26 8.76
N PHE A 187 -11.38 -8.86 7.86
CA PHE A 187 -11.14 -8.40 6.49
C PHE A 187 -12.44 -7.90 5.80
N GLY A 188 -13.61 -8.44 6.18
CA GLY A 188 -14.93 -8.03 5.68
C GLY A 188 -15.45 -6.63 6.03
N ALA A 189 -14.87 -5.90 7.00
CA ALA A 189 -15.26 -4.51 7.27
C ALA A 189 -14.60 -3.51 6.31
N TYR A 190 -13.38 -3.81 5.85
CA TYR A 190 -12.64 -3.01 4.87
C TYR A 190 -12.99 -3.39 3.42
N ILE A 191 -13.61 -4.56 3.23
CA ILE A 191 -14.04 -5.10 1.94
C ILE A 191 -15.56 -5.01 1.82
N LEU A 192 -16.11 -3.80 1.76
CA LEU A 192 -17.49 -3.64 1.28
C LEU A 192 -17.57 -3.56 -0.26
N LEU A 193 -16.43 -3.66 -0.97
CA LEU A 193 -16.38 -3.46 -2.44
C LEU A 193 -15.95 -4.67 -3.28
N THR A 194 -15.84 -5.90 -2.74
CA THR A 194 -15.46 -7.05 -3.59
C THR A 194 -16.37 -8.26 -3.44
N GLN A 195 -17.60 -8.15 -3.93
CA GLN A 195 -18.42 -9.33 -4.27
C GLN A 195 -17.72 -10.23 -5.33
N ALA A 196 -16.69 -9.71 -6.03
CA ALA A 196 -15.88 -10.44 -7.02
C ALA A 196 -14.65 -11.15 -6.45
N ILE A 197 -14.17 -10.84 -5.24
CA ILE A 197 -13.01 -11.53 -4.63
C ILE A 197 -13.53 -12.53 -3.58
N LYS A 198 -14.17 -13.60 -4.06
CA LYS A 198 -14.51 -14.78 -3.21
C LYS A 198 -13.30 -15.64 -2.83
N VAL A 199 -12.09 -15.22 -3.22
CA VAL A 199 -10.92 -16.11 -3.28
C VAL A 199 -9.91 -15.87 -2.15
N ILE A 200 -10.05 -14.84 -1.31
CA ILE A 200 -9.16 -14.60 -0.15
C ILE A 200 -9.82 -15.08 1.16
N SER A 201 -10.61 -16.15 1.10
CA SER A 201 -11.32 -16.74 2.25
C SER A 201 -11.10 -18.25 2.38
N GLY A 202 -9.95 -18.75 1.91
CA GLY A 202 -9.47 -20.10 2.23
C GLY A 202 -8.78 -20.16 3.61
N PRO A 203 -8.86 -21.30 4.32
CA PRO A 203 -8.33 -21.47 5.70
C PRO A 203 -6.79 -21.45 5.82
N ILE A 204 -6.05 -21.18 4.73
CA ILE A 204 -4.59 -21.10 4.72
C ILE A 204 -4.23 -19.69 4.28
N GLY A 205 -4.35 -18.75 5.23
CA GLY A 205 -3.90 -17.39 5.05
C GLY A 205 -2.40 -17.39 4.75
N TRP A 206 -2.05 -16.89 3.56
CA TRP A 206 -0.69 -16.68 3.10
C TRP A 206 0.28 -16.37 4.24
N VAL A 207 1.17 -17.32 4.54
CA VAL A 207 2.37 -17.09 5.36
C VAL A 207 3.38 -16.39 4.46
N VAL A 208 3.01 -15.18 4.06
CA VAL A 208 3.94 -14.15 3.64
C VAL A 208 4.76 -13.85 4.89
N SER A 209 5.93 -14.48 4.99
CA SER A 209 6.82 -14.41 6.14
C SER A 209 6.97 -12.95 6.61
N SER A 210 6.39 -12.61 7.75
CA SER A 210 6.66 -11.33 8.43
C SER A 210 8.16 -11.13 8.71
N ALA A 211 8.96 -12.20 8.57
CA ALA A 211 10.41 -12.20 8.68
C ALA A 211 11.12 -11.19 7.75
N TRP A 212 10.73 -11.05 6.48
CA TRP A 212 11.41 -10.08 5.60
C TRP A 212 11.05 -8.62 5.93
N LEU A 213 9.82 -8.36 6.41
CA LEU A 213 9.43 -7.04 6.91
C LEU A 213 10.24 -6.66 8.17
N VAL A 214 10.72 -7.64 8.95
CA VAL A 214 11.52 -7.36 10.15
C VAL A 214 12.99 -7.05 9.81
N SER A 215 13.58 -7.73 8.82
CA SER A 215 15.00 -7.53 8.45
C SER A 215 15.27 -6.22 7.71
N ASP A 216 14.36 -5.78 6.84
CA ASP A 216 14.59 -4.58 6.02
C ASP A 216 14.12 -3.28 6.69
N ILE A 217 13.28 -3.37 7.72
CA ILE A 217 12.79 -2.19 8.45
C ILE A 217 13.69 -1.84 9.66
N ALA A 218 14.93 -1.46 9.34
CA ALA A 218 15.94 -1.06 10.33
C ALA A 218 15.74 0.39 10.86
N GLY A 219 14.84 1.19 10.29
CA GLY A 219 14.62 2.59 10.68
C GLY A 219 13.18 2.89 11.13
N PRO A 220 12.95 3.76 12.15
CA PRO A 220 11.62 4.18 12.58
C PRO A 220 10.74 4.74 11.45
N ALA A 221 11.32 5.51 10.53
CA ALA A 221 10.58 6.08 9.38
C ALA A 221 10.09 5.00 8.40
N TYR A 222 10.92 3.99 8.10
CA TYR A 222 10.56 2.91 7.18
C TYR A 222 9.47 1.97 7.72
N ARG A 223 9.22 1.94 9.04
CA ARG A 223 8.06 1.25 9.66
C ARG A 223 6.73 1.90 9.28
N VAL A 224 6.77 3.13 8.79
CA VAL A 224 5.62 3.92 8.40
C VAL A 224 5.59 4.06 6.88
N THR A 225 6.68 4.53 6.27
CA THR A 225 6.71 4.87 4.83
C THR A 225 6.51 3.67 3.93
N ILE A 226 7.04 2.48 4.27
CA ILE A 226 6.86 1.27 3.45
C ILE A 226 5.37 0.85 3.43
N PRO A 227 4.71 0.58 4.59
CA PRO A 227 3.27 0.32 4.62
C PRO A 227 2.44 1.43 3.98
N SER A 228 2.78 2.70 4.20
CA SER A 228 2.05 3.82 3.60
C SER A 228 2.15 3.83 2.07
N CYS A 229 3.33 3.58 1.49
CA CYS A 229 3.49 3.52 0.03
C CYS A 229 2.68 2.37 -0.58
N ILE A 230 2.62 1.22 0.09
CA ILE A 230 1.83 0.06 -0.34
C ILE A 230 0.33 0.37 -0.28
N ILE A 231 -0.14 1.03 0.78
CA ILE A 231 -1.53 1.45 0.92
C ILE A 231 -1.89 2.44 -0.18
N VAL A 232 -1.05 3.47 -0.42
CA VAL A 232 -1.27 4.44 -1.51
C VAL A 232 -1.30 3.74 -2.88
N ALA A 233 -0.38 2.81 -3.14
CA ALA A 233 -0.37 2.02 -4.37
C ALA A 233 -1.66 1.21 -4.55
N TYR A 234 -2.13 0.52 -3.49
CA TYR A 234 -3.42 -0.17 -3.51
C TYR A 234 -4.59 0.78 -3.81
N MET A 235 -4.65 1.91 -3.12
CA MET A 235 -5.72 2.90 -3.31
C MET A 235 -5.73 3.42 -4.74
N ARG A 236 -4.55 3.63 -5.34
CA ARG A 236 -4.44 4.05 -6.74
C ARG A 236 -4.89 2.97 -7.70
N GLN A 237 -4.46 1.73 -7.52
CA GLN A 237 -4.90 0.62 -8.38
C GLN A 237 -6.42 0.40 -8.29
N LYS A 238 -6.99 0.57 -7.09
CA LYS A 238 -8.45 0.56 -6.90
C LYS A 238 -9.12 1.68 -7.68
N HIS A 239 -8.64 2.91 -7.53
CA HIS A 239 -9.18 4.08 -8.23
C HIS A 239 -9.14 3.94 -9.75
N LEU A 240 -8.00 3.49 -10.30
CA LEU A 240 -7.83 3.24 -11.74
C LEU A 240 -8.77 2.13 -12.24
N TYR A 241 -8.92 1.06 -11.45
CA TYR A 241 -9.82 -0.03 -11.80
C TYR A 241 -11.28 0.44 -11.81
N GLU A 242 -11.73 1.16 -10.78
CA GLU A 242 -13.10 1.71 -10.69
C GLU A 242 -13.40 2.65 -11.86
N GLN A 243 -12.49 3.58 -12.20
CA GLN A 243 -12.62 4.45 -13.37
C GLN A 243 -12.76 3.66 -14.67
N SER A 244 -11.93 2.64 -14.88
CA SER A 244 -12.02 1.78 -16.08
C SER A 244 -13.35 1.02 -16.16
N GLN A 245 -13.96 0.67 -15.03
CA GLN A 245 -15.26 0.00 -15.01
C GLN A 245 -16.42 0.96 -15.33
N GLU A 246 -16.33 2.20 -14.87
CA GLU A 246 -17.31 3.26 -15.19
C GLU A 246 -17.27 3.58 -16.69
N GLU A 247 -16.07 3.79 -17.26
CA GLU A 247 -15.89 4.04 -18.70
C GLU A 247 -16.43 2.89 -19.57
N ASN A 248 -16.26 1.63 -19.14
CA ASN A 248 -16.78 0.47 -19.86
C ASN A 248 -18.30 0.26 -19.69
N ARG A 249 -18.94 0.90 -18.71
CA ARG A 249 -20.41 0.85 -18.53
C ARG A 249 -21.13 1.89 -19.37
N ASP A 250 -20.45 2.98 -19.69
CA ASP A 250 -21.00 4.11 -20.46
C ASP A 250 -20.76 3.98 -21.98
N ASN A 251 -20.03 2.94 -22.43
CA ASN A 251 -19.79 2.56 -23.83
C ASN A 251 -20.63 1.34 -24.24
#